data_AF-A0A2V9B600-F1
#
_entry.id   AF-A0A2V9B600-F1
#
_cell.length_a   1.000
_cell.length_b   1.000
_cell.length_c   1.000
_cell.angle_alpha   90.00
_cell.angle_beta   90.00
_cell.angle_gamma   90.00
#
_symmetry.space_group_name_H-M   'P 1'
#
loop_
_entity.id
_entity.type
_entity.pdbx_description
1 polymer ?
#
loop_
_entity_poly.entity_id
_entity_poly.type
_entity_poly.pdbx_seq_one_letter_code
_entity_poly.pdbx_strand_id
1 'polypeptide(L)'
;MARRRSEGWYSKPISGRLEESVGRRSLKIDVGSVNPQLDVLRIKIVLLGTKPPIWRRVLVPAEFTLAQFHDVVQAAMGWEDCHLHQFCIGKQRFGVPDPNERFLGGSLTLNEKNTRLANLLNTVGAKATYIYDLGDSWEHTLSVEKILPAELDVPYPLCIEGKLAAPREDCGGIPGFYHMLVALADPNHEDHEHMRDWIDSFDPEVFSIVAVNKKLRKIFRAPRKPNSAGAAKWKAIMAKPNMDDLRAAVEVLQAAFDPFPSKERQRIRPGQEVPLELSDRERELILEHAFADEALLGRLRVAPASNQRAVFHFTLDDLDDLAGCVAAEANHAKDKKLRKEWDRVFARIGDVLDSYVALDD
;
A
#
# COMPACT_ATOMS: atom_id res chain seq x y z
N MET A 1 48.87 -13.81 47.52
CA MET A 1 48.02 -13.86 48.74
C MET A 1 46.65 -14.42 48.35
N ALA A 2 46.16 -15.39 49.11
CA ALA A 2 45.07 -16.35 48.82
C ALA A 2 43.65 -15.76 49.02
N ARG A 3 42.69 -15.97 48.10
CA ARG A 3 41.53 -16.91 48.09
C ARG A 3 40.46 -16.79 49.21
N ARG A 4 39.21 -16.54 48.75
CA ARG A 4 37.92 -17.29 48.95
C ARG A 4 36.93 -17.01 50.13
N ARG A 5 35.63 -17.16 49.74
CA ARG A 5 34.37 -17.54 50.46
C ARG A 5 33.61 -16.42 51.20
N SER A 6 32.35 -16.07 50.91
CA SER A 6 31.03 -16.78 50.81
C SER A 6 30.42 -17.14 52.16
N GLU A 7 29.24 -16.58 52.49
CA GLU A 7 28.11 -17.25 53.17
C GLU A 7 26.90 -16.31 53.32
N GLY A 8 25.71 -16.83 53.05
CA GLY A 8 24.43 -16.17 53.24
C GLY A 8 23.73 -16.64 54.52
N TRP A 9 22.72 -15.89 54.95
CA TRP A 9 21.83 -16.29 56.05
C TRP A 9 20.35 -16.06 55.68
N TYR A 10 19.57 -17.11 55.92
CA TYR A 10 18.12 -17.22 55.79
C TYR A 10 17.43 -16.73 57.08
N SER A 11 16.22 -16.16 56.97
CA SER A 11 15.19 -16.23 58.02
C SER A 11 13.79 -16.13 57.40
N LYS A 12 12.91 -17.09 57.77
CA LYS A 12 11.50 -17.25 57.35
C LYS A 12 10.54 -16.55 58.38
N PRO A 13 9.23 -16.85 58.42
CA PRO A 13 8.12 -16.15 57.74
C PRO A 13 7.10 -15.53 58.73
N ILE A 14 6.25 -14.60 58.28
CA ILE A 14 5.04 -14.21 59.04
C ILE A 14 3.85 -14.09 58.09
N SER A 15 2.79 -14.81 58.43
CA SER A 15 1.45 -14.86 57.83
C SER A 15 0.70 -13.53 57.98
N GLY A 16 -0.10 -13.15 56.98
CA GLY A 16 -1.08 -12.08 57.16
C GLY A 16 -1.88 -11.71 55.92
N ARG A 17 -3.04 -12.36 55.77
CA ARG A 17 -4.33 -11.82 55.29
C ARG A 17 -4.43 -11.25 53.85
N LEU A 18 -5.29 -11.91 53.07
CA LEU A 18 -6.00 -11.39 51.90
C LEU A 18 -6.79 -10.12 52.26
N GLU A 19 -6.57 -9.03 51.53
CA GLU A 19 -7.62 -8.04 51.23
C GLU A 19 -7.48 -7.59 49.78
N GLU A 20 -8.52 -7.85 49.00
CA GLU A 20 -8.77 -7.22 47.71
C GLU A 20 -8.86 -5.70 47.90
N SER A 21 -8.14 -4.94 47.09
CA SER A 21 -8.56 -3.58 46.78
C SER A 21 -8.19 -3.24 45.34
N VAL A 22 -9.24 -3.21 44.52
CA VAL A 22 -9.29 -2.57 43.22
C VAL A 22 -8.85 -1.11 43.38
N GLY A 23 -7.69 -0.77 42.85
CA GLY A 23 -7.04 0.53 43.02
C GLY A 23 -6.44 1.04 41.72
N ARG A 24 -7.32 1.48 40.82
CA ARG A 24 -7.08 2.33 39.65
C ARG A 24 -5.94 3.34 39.91
N ARG A 25 -4.75 3.18 39.32
CA ARG A 25 -3.73 4.24 39.24
C ARG A 25 -3.01 4.27 37.90
N SER A 26 -3.39 5.29 37.14
CA SER A 26 -2.66 6.01 36.10
C SER A 26 -2.01 5.19 35.01
N LEU A 27 -2.73 5.09 33.89
CA LEU A 27 -2.11 5.02 32.57
C LEU A 27 -1.11 6.17 32.46
N LYS A 28 0.18 5.84 32.52
CA LYS A 28 1.20 6.70 31.95
C LYS A 28 0.93 6.70 30.45
N ILE A 29 0.46 7.83 29.93
CA ILE A 29 0.47 8.08 28.50
C ILE A 29 1.95 8.20 28.14
N ASP A 30 2.49 7.18 27.50
CA ASP A 30 3.78 7.28 26.81
C ASP A 30 3.58 8.28 25.67
N VAL A 31 4.03 9.51 25.88
CA VAL A 31 4.18 10.50 24.82
C VAL A 31 5.42 10.07 24.02
N GLY A 32 5.26 9.11 23.11
CA GLY A 32 6.41 8.54 22.39
C GLY A 32 6.14 7.51 21.29
N SER A 33 4.90 7.08 21.04
CA SER A 33 4.58 6.18 19.92
C SER A 33 3.61 6.85 18.96
N VAL A 34 3.90 6.78 17.66
CA VAL A 34 2.97 7.19 16.60
C VAL A 34 1.67 6.44 16.78
N ASN A 35 0.56 7.16 16.83
CA ASN A 35 -0.78 6.58 16.79
C ASN A 35 -1.21 6.47 15.32
N PRO A 36 -1.24 5.27 14.72
CA PRO A 36 -1.49 5.12 13.28
C PRO A 36 -2.83 5.74 12.84
N GLN A 37 -3.85 5.67 13.68
CA GLN A 37 -5.22 6.11 13.38
C GLN A 37 -5.42 7.61 13.55
N LEU A 38 -4.58 8.26 14.36
CA LEU A 38 -4.76 9.68 14.73
C LEU A 38 -3.60 10.57 14.28
N ASP A 39 -2.48 10.01 13.85
CA ASP A 39 -1.31 10.80 13.48
C ASP A 39 -1.10 10.89 11.97
N VAL A 40 -0.47 11.98 11.59
CA VAL A 40 -0.04 12.30 10.24
C VAL A 40 1.47 12.56 10.26
N LEU A 41 2.15 11.94 9.31
CA LEU A 41 3.58 12.09 9.11
C LEU A 41 3.83 13.21 8.12
N ARG A 42 4.68 14.17 8.51
CA ARG A 42 5.26 15.14 7.59
C ARG A 42 6.54 14.55 7.02
N ILE A 43 6.48 14.13 5.76
CA ILE A 43 7.61 13.49 5.08
C ILE A 43 8.14 14.44 4.01
N LYS A 44 9.45 14.64 4.01
CA LYS A 44 10.17 15.27 2.91
C LYS A 44 10.68 14.19 1.97
N ILE A 45 10.36 14.34 0.69
CA ILE A 45 10.78 13.48 -0.42
C ILE A 45 11.78 14.29 -1.23
N VAL A 46 13.00 13.78 -1.41
CA VAL A 46 14.06 14.45 -2.18
C VAL A 46 14.57 13.51 -3.25
N LEU A 47 14.52 13.91 -4.51
CA LEU A 47 15.13 13.16 -5.62
C LEU A 47 16.65 13.34 -5.59
N LEU A 48 17.36 12.23 -5.43
CA LEU A 48 18.82 12.21 -5.40
C LEU A 48 19.41 12.45 -6.79
N GLY A 49 20.67 12.85 -6.85
CA GLY A 49 21.36 13.15 -8.10
C GLY A 49 21.02 14.51 -8.74
N THR A 50 20.13 15.31 -8.12
CA THR A 50 19.68 16.60 -8.68
C THR A 50 20.28 17.81 -7.96
N LYS A 51 20.62 18.83 -8.74
CA LYS A 51 21.15 20.14 -8.35
C LYS A 51 20.62 21.20 -9.33
N PRO A 52 19.88 22.23 -8.85
CA PRO A 52 19.32 22.36 -7.50
C PRO A 52 18.39 21.19 -7.11
N PRO A 53 18.15 20.92 -5.82
CA PRO A 53 17.41 19.75 -5.39
C PRO A 53 15.94 19.82 -5.81
N ILE A 54 15.44 18.75 -6.43
CA ILE A 54 14.02 18.53 -6.70
C ILE A 54 13.40 17.83 -5.49
N TRP A 55 12.36 18.41 -4.88
CA TRP A 55 11.79 17.87 -3.64
C TRP A 55 10.32 18.22 -3.43
N ARG A 56 9.67 17.42 -2.58
CA ARG A 56 8.28 17.55 -2.15
C ARG A 56 8.18 17.38 -0.64
N ARG A 57 7.21 18.05 -0.02
CA ARG A 57 6.85 17.83 1.38
C ARG A 57 5.37 17.50 1.46
N VAL A 58 5.09 16.35 2.05
CA VAL A 58 3.75 15.76 2.12
C VAL A 58 3.35 15.50 3.56
N LEU A 59 2.04 15.56 3.80
CA LEU A 59 1.37 15.12 5.01
C LEU A 59 0.60 13.86 4.65
N VAL A 60 0.97 12.73 5.25
CA VAL A 60 0.37 11.42 4.98
C VAL A 60 -0.11 10.77 6.27
N PRO A 61 -1.29 10.12 6.31
CA PRO A 61 -1.73 9.40 7.50
C PRO A 61 -0.71 8.33 7.89
N ALA A 62 -0.45 8.19 9.19
CA ALA A 62 0.53 7.22 9.67
C ALA A 62 0.11 5.76 9.43
N GLU A 63 -1.20 5.50 9.31
CA GLU A 63 -1.77 4.20 8.94
C GLU A 63 -1.57 3.81 7.48
N PHE A 64 -1.15 4.73 6.60
CA PHE A 64 -0.91 4.39 5.19
C PHE A 64 0.07 3.22 5.04
N THR A 65 -0.21 2.35 4.09
CA THR A 65 0.73 1.31 3.67
C THR A 65 1.82 1.91 2.78
N LEU A 66 2.91 1.17 2.56
CA LEU A 66 3.95 1.57 1.62
C LEU A 66 3.40 1.66 0.18
N ALA A 67 2.44 0.79 -0.19
CA ALA A 67 1.75 0.88 -1.48
C ALA A 67 0.96 2.20 -1.63
N GLN A 68 0.21 2.59 -0.60
CA GLN A 68 -0.49 3.89 -0.61
C GLN A 68 0.49 5.06 -0.61
N PHE A 69 1.64 4.91 0.06
CA PHE A 69 2.66 5.95 0.04
C PHE A 69 3.36 6.05 -1.33
N HIS A 70 3.53 4.94 -2.04
CA HIS A 70 3.99 4.93 -3.44
C HIS A 70 3.07 5.78 -4.32
N ASP A 71 1.75 5.62 -4.23
CA ASP A 71 0.78 6.46 -4.96
C ASP A 71 0.94 7.96 -4.64
N VAL A 72 1.29 8.30 -3.38
CA VAL A 72 1.59 9.68 -2.98
C VAL A 72 2.85 10.20 -3.65
N VAL A 73 3.93 9.40 -3.70
CA VAL A 73 5.19 9.78 -4.37
C VAL A 73 4.95 9.96 -5.87
N GLN A 74 4.29 9.01 -6.52
CA GLN A 74 3.91 9.06 -7.94
C GLN A 74 3.12 10.34 -8.27
N ALA A 75 2.10 10.66 -7.47
CA ALA A 75 1.32 11.88 -7.65
C ALA A 75 2.13 13.15 -7.40
N ALA A 76 3.06 13.14 -6.42
CA ALA A 76 3.86 14.30 -6.06
C ALA A 76 4.98 14.59 -7.07
N MET A 77 5.55 13.55 -7.69
CA MET A 77 6.54 13.69 -8.77
C MET A 77 5.88 13.93 -10.13
N GLY A 78 4.63 13.52 -10.32
CA GLY A 78 3.93 13.67 -11.60
C GLY A 78 4.14 12.49 -12.54
N TRP A 79 4.51 11.33 -11.99
CA TRP A 79 4.75 10.08 -12.70
C TRP A 79 3.48 9.24 -12.89
N GLU A 80 3.60 8.22 -13.73
CA GLU A 80 2.48 7.46 -14.28
C GLU A 80 2.42 6.01 -13.78
N ASP A 81 3.35 5.61 -12.91
CA ASP A 81 3.41 4.28 -12.31
C ASP A 81 3.52 3.15 -13.34
N CYS A 82 4.41 3.32 -14.31
CA CYS A 82 4.62 2.40 -15.42
C CYS A 82 5.78 1.42 -15.18
N HIS A 83 6.55 1.62 -14.11
CA HIS A 83 7.76 0.86 -13.82
C HIS A 83 7.74 0.26 -12.42
N LEU A 84 8.60 -0.75 -12.20
CA LEU A 84 8.80 -1.34 -10.88
C LEU A 84 9.41 -0.34 -9.90
N HIS A 85 9.04 -0.50 -8.63
CA HIS A 85 9.57 0.29 -7.53
C HIS A 85 9.89 -0.55 -6.31
N GLN A 86 10.67 0.04 -5.40
CA GLN A 86 10.94 -0.54 -4.10
C GLN A 86 11.25 0.51 -3.05
N PHE A 87 11.00 0.16 -1.78
CA PHE A 87 11.47 0.89 -0.61
C PHE A 87 12.60 0.12 0.07
N CYS A 88 13.64 0.83 0.49
CA CYS A 88 14.71 0.29 1.31
C CYS A 88 14.71 1.00 2.67
N ILE A 89 14.48 0.23 3.74
CA ILE A 89 14.52 0.71 5.13
C ILE A 89 15.52 -0.15 5.88
N GLY A 90 16.65 0.45 6.26
CA GLY A 90 17.78 -0.30 6.82
C GLY A 90 18.29 -1.35 5.83
N LYS A 91 18.21 -2.63 6.21
CA LYS A 91 18.62 -3.76 5.35
C LYS A 91 17.45 -4.45 4.64
N GLN A 92 16.22 -4.00 4.89
CA GLN A 92 15.02 -4.62 4.37
C GLN A 92 14.54 -3.91 3.10
N ARG A 93 14.07 -4.70 2.15
CA ARG A 93 13.41 -4.23 0.92
C ARG A 93 11.93 -4.50 0.99
N PHE A 94 11.15 -3.56 0.50
CA PHE A 94 9.70 -3.64 0.43
C PHE A 94 9.25 -3.24 -0.97
N GLY A 95 8.25 -3.94 -1.49
CA GLY A 95 7.73 -3.72 -2.83
C GLY A 95 6.70 -4.82 -3.16
N VAL A 96 6.43 -5.02 -4.45
CA VAL A 96 5.64 -6.16 -4.91
C VAL A 96 6.53 -7.40 -4.90
N PRO A 97 6.26 -8.43 -4.07
CA PRO A 97 7.10 -9.61 -4.01
C PRO A 97 7.05 -10.41 -5.32
N ASP A 98 8.22 -10.82 -5.83
CA ASP A 98 8.31 -11.77 -6.94
C ASP A 98 8.39 -13.21 -6.37
N PRO A 99 7.45 -14.11 -6.71
CA PRO A 99 7.48 -15.51 -6.28
C PRO A 99 8.77 -16.25 -6.66
N ASN A 100 9.54 -15.74 -7.62
CA ASN A 100 10.79 -16.32 -8.08
C ASN A 100 12.03 -15.81 -7.34
N GLU A 101 11.93 -14.71 -6.56
CA GLU A 101 13.09 -14.16 -5.82
C GLU A 101 13.74 -15.19 -4.89
N ARG A 102 12.92 -16.08 -4.30
CA ARG A 102 13.39 -17.17 -3.43
C ARG A 102 14.38 -18.12 -4.12
N PHE A 103 14.30 -18.26 -5.44
CA PHE A 103 15.19 -19.14 -6.21
C PHE A 103 16.45 -18.43 -6.70
N LEU A 104 16.49 -17.09 -6.63
CA LEU A 104 17.62 -16.27 -7.09
C LEU A 104 18.63 -15.96 -5.97
N GLY A 105 18.43 -16.50 -4.77
CA GLY A 105 19.38 -16.37 -3.64
C GLY A 105 19.48 -14.96 -3.05
N GLY A 106 18.54 -14.07 -3.38
CA GLY A 106 18.47 -12.71 -2.86
C GLY A 106 17.72 -12.60 -1.53
N SER A 107 17.84 -11.44 -0.86
CA SER A 107 16.94 -11.10 0.25
C SER A 107 15.50 -10.97 -0.26
N LEU A 108 14.55 -11.59 0.43
CA LEU A 108 13.15 -11.52 0.06
C LEU A 108 12.62 -10.09 0.15
N THR A 109 11.90 -9.66 -0.88
CA THR A 109 11.13 -8.41 -0.90
C THR A 109 9.86 -8.58 -0.07
N LEU A 110 9.70 -7.75 0.95
CA LEU A 110 8.54 -7.74 1.83
C LEU A 110 7.36 -7.02 1.17
N ASN A 111 6.15 -7.53 1.38
CA ASN A 111 4.97 -6.99 0.71
C ASN A 111 4.62 -5.59 1.24
N GLU A 112 4.66 -4.60 0.34
CA GLU A 112 4.36 -3.21 0.65
C GLU A 112 2.88 -2.95 1.02
N LYS A 113 1.95 -3.76 0.52
CA LYS A 113 0.51 -3.62 0.81
C LYS A 113 0.18 -3.94 2.26
N ASN A 114 1.01 -4.76 2.91
CA ASN A 114 0.82 -5.17 4.30
C ASN A 114 1.68 -4.39 5.29
N THR A 115 2.52 -3.48 4.80
CA THR A 115 3.51 -2.76 5.61
C THR A 115 3.10 -1.31 5.78
N ARG A 116 2.76 -0.91 7.02
CA ARG A 116 2.34 0.45 7.36
C ARG A 116 3.52 1.39 7.62
N LEU A 117 3.37 2.66 7.27
CA LEU A 117 4.36 3.71 7.54
C LEU A 117 4.66 3.82 9.04
N ALA A 118 3.63 3.76 9.90
CA ALA A 118 3.80 3.79 11.35
C ALA A 118 4.63 2.64 11.93
N ASN A 119 4.89 1.56 11.18
CA ASN A 119 5.75 0.47 11.64
C ASN A 119 7.23 0.73 11.34
N LEU A 120 7.53 1.54 10.32
CA LEU A 120 8.88 1.73 9.79
C LEU A 120 9.42 3.16 9.98
N LEU A 121 8.55 4.15 9.86
CA LEU A 121 8.83 5.58 9.88
C LEU A 121 8.18 6.25 11.10
N ASN A 122 8.36 5.62 12.26
CA ASN A 122 7.65 5.94 13.50
C ASN A 122 8.33 6.96 14.41
N THR A 123 9.43 7.56 13.95
CA THR A 123 10.20 8.54 14.72
C THR A 123 10.58 9.72 13.85
N VAL A 124 10.64 10.91 14.45
CA VAL A 124 11.19 12.08 13.78
C VAL A 124 12.66 11.84 13.47
N GLY A 125 13.05 12.10 12.22
CA GLY A 125 14.38 11.81 11.71
C GLY A 125 14.54 10.42 11.09
N ALA A 126 13.51 9.56 11.14
CA ALA A 126 13.51 8.29 10.41
C ALA A 126 13.68 8.54 8.90
N LYS A 127 14.47 7.68 8.26
CA LYS A 127 14.79 7.77 6.83
C LYS A 127 14.54 6.45 6.13
N ALA A 128 14.15 6.56 4.87
CA ALA A 128 14.02 5.44 3.93
C ALA A 128 14.48 5.89 2.55
N THR A 129 14.84 4.94 1.70
CA THR A 129 15.05 5.18 0.27
C THR A 129 13.87 4.62 -0.50
N TYR A 130 13.36 5.36 -1.46
CA TYR A 130 12.39 4.88 -2.45
C TYR A 130 13.03 4.95 -3.82
N ILE A 131 13.00 3.84 -4.55
CA ILE A 131 13.58 3.72 -5.89
C ILE A 131 12.43 3.41 -6.83
N TYR A 132 12.27 4.24 -7.85
CA TYR A 132 11.28 4.07 -8.90
C TYR A 132 11.98 3.92 -10.24
N ASP A 133 11.41 3.06 -11.09
CA ASP A 133 12.04 2.57 -12.31
C ASP A 133 13.40 1.93 -12.04
N LEU A 134 13.44 0.61 -11.93
CA LEU A 134 14.69 -0.11 -11.68
C LEU A 134 15.65 -0.08 -12.90
N GLY A 135 15.21 0.40 -14.06
CA GLY A 135 16.06 0.72 -15.21
C GLY A 135 16.76 2.08 -15.04
N ASP A 136 15.98 3.15 -14.95
CA ASP A 136 16.49 4.53 -14.83
C ASP A 136 17.00 4.89 -13.41
N SER A 137 16.61 4.10 -12.42
CA SER A 137 17.00 4.17 -11.01
C SER A 137 16.75 5.54 -10.36
N TRP A 138 15.49 6.01 -10.39
CA TRP A 138 15.09 7.23 -9.72
C TRP A 138 15.06 7.06 -8.20
N GLU A 139 16.18 7.40 -7.55
CA GLU A 139 16.33 7.27 -6.10
C GLU A 139 15.86 8.49 -5.32
N HIS A 140 15.07 8.26 -4.28
CA HIS A 140 14.54 9.29 -3.40
C HIS A 140 14.91 9.04 -1.96
N THR A 141 15.36 10.08 -1.27
CA THR A 141 15.39 10.06 0.19
C THR A 141 14.03 10.49 0.74
N LEU A 142 13.48 9.65 1.61
CA LEU A 142 12.30 9.93 2.42
C LEU A 142 12.78 10.27 3.83
N SER A 143 12.31 11.37 4.41
CA SER A 143 12.67 11.78 5.77
C SER A 143 11.46 12.27 6.55
N VAL A 144 11.19 11.66 7.71
CA VAL A 144 10.14 12.11 8.63
C VAL A 144 10.63 13.35 9.36
N GLU A 145 10.03 14.50 9.06
CA GLU A 145 10.38 15.77 9.69
C GLU A 145 9.55 16.03 10.95
N LYS A 146 8.28 15.62 10.96
CA LYS A 146 7.36 15.77 12.09
C LYS A 146 6.33 14.64 12.10
N ILE A 147 5.86 14.30 13.30
CA ILE A 147 4.67 13.51 13.56
C ILE A 147 3.68 14.45 14.23
N LEU A 148 2.47 14.53 13.72
CA LEU A 148 1.46 15.51 14.13
C LEU A 148 0.12 14.81 14.33
N PRO A 149 -0.72 15.24 15.28
CA PRO A 149 -2.09 14.79 15.30
C PRO A 149 -2.80 15.23 14.02
N ALA A 150 -3.62 14.34 13.46
CA ALA A 150 -4.46 14.59 12.31
C ALA A 150 -5.49 15.67 12.65
N GLU A 151 -5.60 16.67 11.79
CA GLU A 151 -6.63 17.69 11.91
C GLU A 151 -7.95 17.20 11.31
N LEU A 152 -9.06 17.44 12.01
CA LEU A 152 -10.39 17.10 11.52
C LEU A 152 -10.69 17.88 10.23
N ASP A 153 -11.39 17.23 9.29
CA ASP A 153 -11.80 17.79 8.00
C ASP A 153 -10.65 18.17 7.04
N VAL A 154 -9.40 17.82 7.36
CA VAL A 154 -8.27 17.95 6.42
C VAL A 154 -8.20 16.71 5.50
N PRO A 155 -8.23 16.89 4.17
CA PRO A 155 -8.30 15.77 3.22
C PRO A 155 -6.90 15.21 2.93
N TYR A 156 -6.33 14.49 3.89
CA TYR A 156 -5.08 13.77 3.69
C TYR A 156 -5.21 12.67 2.62
N PRO A 157 -4.12 12.35 1.89
CA PRO A 157 -2.80 12.96 1.94
C PRO A 157 -2.74 14.30 1.21
N LEU A 158 -1.78 15.15 1.61
CA LEU A 158 -1.59 16.48 1.03
C LEU A 158 -0.13 16.77 0.76
N CYS A 159 0.18 17.33 -0.40
CA CYS A 159 1.41 18.07 -0.61
C CYS A 159 1.24 19.49 -0.08
N ILE A 160 2.16 19.93 0.77
CA ILE A 160 2.13 21.26 1.38
C ILE A 160 3.20 22.19 0.81
N GLU A 161 4.31 21.63 0.32
CA GLU A 161 5.42 22.40 -0.25
C GLU A 161 6.21 21.55 -1.26
N GLY A 162 6.99 22.20 -2.12
CA GLY A 162 7.93 21.55 -3.03
C GLY A 162 8.59 22.55 -3.96
N LYS A 163 9.59 22.11 -4.71
CA LYS A 163 10.32 22.94 -5.67
C LYS A 163 10.74 22.15 -6.90
N LEU A 164 10.74 22.81 -8.06
CA LEU A 164 11.16 22.31 -9.38
C LEU A 164 10.27 21.19 -9.92
N ALA A 165 10.11 21.12 -11.23
CA ALA A 165 9.47 19.98 -11.88
C ALA A 165 10.33 18.73 -11.68
N ALA A 166 9.71 17.56 -11.53
CA ALA A 166 10.45 16.30 -11.54
C ALA A 166 10.77 15.90 -12.99
N PRO A 167 11.80 15.06 -13.21
CA PRO A 167 12.08 14.49 -14.52
C PRO A 167 10.85 13.78 -15.09
N ARG A 168 10.68 13.81 -16.41
CA ARG A 168 9.68 12.97 -17.05
C ARG A 168 10.10 11.50 -16.98
N GLU A 169 9.09 10.63 -17.01
CA GLU A 169 9.27 9.19 -17.24
C GLU A 169 10.13 8.95 -18.49
N ASP A 170 10.90 7.86 -18.50
CA ASP A 170 11.69 7.38 -19.64
C ASP A 170 12.72 8.38 -20.21
N CYS A 171 13.12 9.42 -19.45
CA CYS A 171 14.15 10.34 -19.92
C CYS A 171 15.58 9.78 -19.79
N GLY A 172 15.78 8.55 -19.29
CA GLY A 172 17.09 7.91 -19.20
C GLY A 172 17.83 8.23 -17.90
N GLY A 173 17.12 8.27 -16.79
CA GLY A 173 17.66 8.54 -15.46
C GLY A 173 18.26 9.93 -15.31
N ILE A 174 19.06 10.13 -14.26
CA ILE A 174 19.70 11.41 -13.96
C ILE A 174 20.54 11.95 -15.14
N PRO A 175 21.39 11.16 -15.83
CA PRO A 175 22.14 11.66 -16.98
C PRO A 175 21.25 12.14 -18.12
N GLY A 176 20.22 11.36 -18.48
CA GLY A 176 19.32 11.70 -19.57
C GLY A 176 18.43 12.91 -19.25
N PHE A 177 18.00 13.08 -17.99
CA PHE A 177 17.34 14.29 -17.54
C PHE A 177 18.21 15.55 -17.74
N TYR A 178 19.49 15.50 -17.36
CA TYR A 178 20.38 16.64 -17.55
C TYR A 178 20.71 16.91 -19.01
N HIS A 179 20.87 15.86 -19.82
CA HIS A 179 21.02 15.97 -21.27
C HIS A 179 19.83 16.71 -21.88
N MET A 180 18.61 16.28 -21.53
CA MET A 180 17.37 16.92 -21.94
C MET A 180 17.33 18.41 -21.57
N LEU A 181 17.69 18.78 -20.32
CA LEU A 181 17.72 20.19 -19.90
C LEU A 181 18.71 21.03 -20.72
N VAL A 182 19.91 20.51 -20.98
CA VAL A 182 20.93 21.20 -21.78
C VAL A 182 20.47 21.36 -23.23
N ALA A 183 19.97 20.28 -23.83
CA ALA A 183 19.47 20.28 -25.20
C ALA A 183 18.30 21.24 -25.39
N LEU A 184 17.35 21.32 -24.45
CA LEU A 184 16.23 22.25 -24.52
C LEU A 184 16.63 23.71 -24.32
N ALA A 185 17.70 23.98 -23.55
CA ALA A 185 18.15 25.34 -23.26
C ALA A 185 18.94 25.99 -24.41
N ASP A 186 19.60 25.21 -25.27
CA ASP A 186 20.37 25.70 -26.41
C ASP A 186 19.71 25.34 -27.74
N PRO A 187 19.12 26.33 -28.46
CA PRO A 187 18.53 26.11 -29.78
C PRO A 187 19.50 25.58 -30.86
N ASN A 188 20.81 25.65 -30.64
CA ASN A 188 21.82 25.13 -31.57
C ASN A 188 22.36 23.74 -31.17
N HIS A 189 21.90 23.17 -30.05
CA HIS A 189 22.28 21.83 -29.65
C HIS A 189 21.79 20.82 -30.69
N GLU A 190 22.61 19.82 -31.01
CA GLU A 190 22.29 18.82 -32.05
C GLU A 190 20.96 18.10 -31.80
N ASP A 191 20.67 17.81 -30.52
CA ASP A 191 19.43 17.16 -30.09
C ASP A 191 18.27 18.14 -29.76
N HIS A 192 18.41 19.45 -29.98
CA HIS A 192 17.39 20.43 -29.55
C HIS A 192 16.01 20.15 -30.15
N GLU A 193 15.95 19.98 -31.47
CA GLU A 193 14.69 19.71 -32.18
C GLU A 193 14.08 18.37 -31.75
N HIS A 194 14.91 17.32 -31.66
CA HIS A 194 14.46 16.00 -31.21
C HIS A 194 13.90 16.05 -29.78
N MET A 195 14.56 16.78 -28.87
CA MET A 195 14.07 16.94 -27.50
C MET A 195 12.78 17.74 -27.43
N ARG A 196 12.62 18.82 -28.22
CA ARG A 196 11.35 19.58 -28.27
C ARG A 196 10.19 18.75 -28.82
N ASP A 197 10.44 17.90 -29.81
CA ASP A 197 9.42 17.01 -30.38
C ASP A 197 9.05 15.88 -29.40
N TRP A 198 10.03 15.38 -28.65
CA TRP A 198 9.82 14.33 -27.65
C TRP A 198 9.10 14.86 -26.41
N ILE A 199 9.46 16.07 -25.95
CA ILE A 199 8.90 16.66 -24.73
C ILE A 199 7.86 17.72 -25.03
N ASP A 200 6.59 17.36 -24.80
CA ASP A 200 5.52 18.33 -24.65
C ASP A 200 5.88 19.34 -23.54
N SER A 201 5.21 20.51 -23.52
CA SER A 201 5.50 21.63 -22.63
C SER A 201 6.07 21.23 -21.25
N PHE A 202 7.35 21.47 -21.04
CA PHE A 202 8.07 21.18 -19.80
C PHE A 202 8.85 22.40 -19.36
N ASP A 203 8.61 22.85 -18.14
CA ASP A 203 9.37 23.91 -17.49
C ASP A 203 9.99 23.34 -16.20
N PRO A 204 11.33 23.23 -16.13
CA PRO A 204 12.02 22.64 -14.98
C PRO A 204 11.83 23.43 -13.69
N GLU A 205 11.48 24.72 -13.75
CA GLU A 205 11.33 25.57 -12.58
C GLU A 205 9.90 25.51 -12.00
N VAL A 206 8.92 25.05 -12.78
CA VAL A 206 7.51 25.09 -12.41
C VAL A 206 7.10 23.85 -11.62
N PHE A 207 6.63 24.08 -10.38
CA PHE A 207 5.98 23.07 -9.56
C PHE A 207 4.63 23.58 -9.02
N SER A 208 3.57 22.76 -9.12
CA SER A 208 2.22 23.13 -8.69
C SER A 208 1.67 22.22 -7.60
N ILE A 209 1.67 22.72 -6.37
CA ILE A 209 1.02 22.06 -5.21
C ILE A 209 -0.46 21.82 -5.48
N VAL A 210 -1.13 22.76 -6.16
CA VAL A 210 -2.56 22.64 -6.50
C VAL A 210 -2.81 21.47 -7.44
N ALA A 211 -1.95 21.28 -8.45
CA ALA A 211 -2.05 20.17 -9.39
C ALA A 211 -1.83 18.82 -8.68
N VAL A 212 -0.79 18.71 -7.86
CA VAL A 212 -0.51 17.51 -7.05
C VAL A 212 -1.69 17.18 -6.15
N ASN A 213 -2.19 18.14 -5.36
CA ASN A 213 -3.32 17.90 -4.46
C ASN A 213 -4.62 17.56 -5.21
N LYS A 214 -4.79 18.03 -6.45
CA LYS A 214 -5.89 17.59 -7.31
C LYS A 214 -5.76 16.12 -7.71
N LYS A 215 -4.54 15.64 -8.01
CA LYS A 215 -4.25 14.23 -8.32
C LYS A 215 -4.44 13.35 -7.06
N LEU A 216 -3.87 13.76 -5.93
CA LEU A 216 -4.04 13.07 -4.64
C LEU A 216 -5.53 12.92 -4.25
N ARG A 217 -6.33 13.98 -4.35
CA ARG A 217 -7.77 13.90 -4.08
C ARG A 217 -8.53 12.96 -5.01
N LYS A 218 -8.04 12.71 -6.23
CA LYS A 218 -8.67 11.75 -7.16
C LYS A 218 -8.32 10.31 -6.79
N ILE A 219 -7.07 10.07 -6.38
CA ILE A 219 -6.57 8.76 -5.95
C ILE A 219 -7.25 8.35 -4.64
N PHE A 220 -7.21 9.24 -3.64
CA PHE A 220 -7.67 8.97 -2.27
C PHE A 220 -9.07 9.52 -1.99
N ARG A 221 -10.00 9.43 -2.96
CA ARG A 221 -11.37 9.93 -2.75
C ARG A 221 -12.00 9.24 -1.54
N ALA A 222 -12.41 10.01 -0.54
CA ALA A 222 -13.28 9.50 0.51
C ALA A 222 -14.58 8.96 -0.11
N PRO A 223 -15.13 7.84 0.41
CA PRO A 223 -16.46 7.39 0.00
C PRO A 223 -17.49 8.52 0.22
N ARG A 224 -18.47 8.62 -0.67
CA ARG A 224 -19.54 9.64 -0.60
C ARG A 224 -20.17 9.62 0.80
N LYS A 225 -20.17 10.76 1.50
CA LYS A 225 -20.87 10.93 2.79
C LYS A 225 -22.33 10.43 2.67
N PRO A 226 -22.85 9.67 3.65
CA PRO A 226 -24.28 9.35 3.71
C PRO A 226 -25.12 10.62 3.87
N ASN A 227 -26.36 10.59 3.36
CA ASN A 227 -27.28 11.73 3.28
C ASN A 227 -27.44 12.54 4.59
N SER A 228 -27.84 13.80 4.42
CA SER A 228 -28.03 14.88 5.41
C SER A 228 -28.76 14.54 6.72
N ALA A 229 -29.44 13.40 6.82
CA ALA A 229 -30.01 12.88 8.06
C ALA A 229 -28.93 12.55 9.12
N GLY A 230 -27.73 12.14 8.71
CA GLY A 230 -26.63 11.83 9.62
C GLY A 230 -26.07 13.06 10.34
N ALA A 231 -25.95 14.20 9.65
CA ALA A 231 -25.37 15.43 10.18
C ALA A 231 -26.21 16.05 11.32
N ALA A 232 -27.54 15.88 11.28
CA ALA A 232 -28.43 16.29 12.36
C ALA A 232 -28.23 15.44 13.62
N LYS A 233 -28.01 14.13 13.45
CA LYS A 233 -27.71 13.19 14.55
C LYS A 233 -26.38 13.52 15.22
N TRP A 234 -25.36 13.88 14.43
CA TRP A 234 -24.04 14.32 14.92
C TRP A 234 -24.09 15.60 15.77
N LYS A 235 -24.85 16.60 15.32
CA LYS A 235 -25.08 17.83 16.11
C LYS A 235 -25.81 17.55 17.43
N ALA A 236 -26.73 16.60 17.45
CA ALA A 236 -27.47 16.22 18.65
C ALA A 236 -26.59 15.49 19.69
N ILE A 237 -25.70 14.58 19.24
CA ILE A 237 -24.77 13.85 20.12
C ILE A 237 -23.75 14.78 20.78
N MET A 238 -23.21 15.76 20.04
CA MET A 238 -22.25 16.72 20.58
C MET A 238 -22.87 17.75 21.55
N ALA A 239 -24.18 17.98 21.47
CA ALA A 239 -24.87 18.95 22.32
C ALA A 239 -25.04 18.45 23.77
N LYS A 240 -25.04 17.13 24.01
CA LYS A 240 -25.10 16.49 25.33
C LYS A 240 -24.33 15.16 25.31
N PRO A 241 -23.02 15.14 25.60
CA PRO A 241 -22.23 13.93 25.49
C PRO A 241 -22.57 12.94 26.62
N ASN A 242 -23.06 11.76 26.23
CA ASN A 242 -23.15 10.58 27.08
C ASN A 242 -22.07 9.57 26.63
N MET A 243 -21.44 8.88 27.58
CA MET A 243 -20.31 7.99 27.31
C MET A 243 -20.69 6.76 26.45
N ASP A 244 -21.93 6.27 26.56
CA ASP A 244 -22.41 5.17 25.73
C ASP A 244 -22.69 5.63 24.28
N ASP A 245 -23.21 6.85 24.11
CA ASP A 245 -23.44 7.46 22.80
C ASP A 245 -22.15 7.86 22.10
N LEU A 246 -21.13 8.29 22.86
CA LEU A 246 -19.77 8.53 22.36
C LEU A 246 -19.10 7.22 21.93
N ARG A 247 -19.30 6.13 22.65
CA ARG A 247 -18.76 4.81 22.28
C ARG A 247 -19.41 4.28 21.01
N ALA A 248 -20.73 4.37 20.91
CA ALA A 248 -21.46 4.03 19.69
C ALA A 248 -21.10 4.94 18.52
N ALA A 249 -20.85 6.24 18.76
CA ALA A 249 -20.38 7.18 17.75
C ALA A 249 -18.96 6.86 17.27
N VAL A 250 -18.07 6.43 18.17
CA VAL A 250 -16.72 5.95 17.84
C VAL A 250 -16.77 4.65 17.04
N GLU A 251 -17.63 3.70 17.38
CA GLU A 251 -17.83 2.48 16.57
C GLU A 251 -18.36 2.79 15.17
N VAL A 252 -19.32 3.72 15.05
CA VAL A 252 -19.86 4.17 13.76
C VAL A 252 -18.81 4.95 12.96
N LEU A 253 -17.96 5.75 13.61
CA LEU A 253 -16.86 6.46 12.97
C LEU A 253 -15.73 5.51 12.55
N GLN A 254 -15.40 4.52 13.36
CA GLN A 254 -14.45 3.47 13.00
C GLN A 254 -14.94 2.68 11.79
N ALA A 255 -16.24 2.36 11.72
CA ALA A 255 -16.83 1.73 10.54
C ALA A 255 -16.95 2.65 9.31
N ALA A 256 -16.95 3.97 9.49
CA ALA A 256 -17.09 4.96 8.41
C ALA A 256 -15.74 5.54 7.93
N PHE A 257 -14.69 5.44 8.73
CA PHE A 257 -13.33 5.88 8.43
C PHE A 257 -12.39 4.72 8.08
N ASP A 258 -12.86 3.47 8.13
CA ASP A 258 -12.15 2.35 7.50
C ASP A 258 -12.21 2.53 5.97
N PRO A 259 -11.11 2.88 5.28
CA PRO A 259 -11.15 3.22 3.86
C PRO A 259 -11.50 2.01 2.99
N PHE A 260 -11.41 0.82 3.57
CA PHE A 260 -11.87 -0.44 3.03
C PHE A 260 -12.42 -1.23 4.20
N PRO A 261 -13.70 -1.66 4.24
CA PRO A 261 -14.02 -2.76 5.12
C PRO A 261 -13.07 -3.88 4.67
N SER A 262 -12.15 -4.30 5.54
CA SER A 262 -11.55 -5.61 5.34
C SER A 262 -12.76 -6.53 5.22
N LYS A 263 -13.04 -7.05 4.01
CA LYS A 263 -13.97 -8.17 3.87
C LYS A 263 -13.49 -9.14 4.93
N GLU A 264 -14.32 -9.40 5.93
CA GLU A 264 -13.95 -10.27 7.03
C GLU A 264 -13.63 -11.61 6.38
N ARG A 265 -12.32 -11.86 6.16
CA ARG A 265 -11.87 -12.96 5.31
C ARG A 265 -12.34 -14.23 5.98
N GLN A 266 -13.05 -15.06 5.24
CA GLN A 266 -13.55 -16.30 5.79
C GLN A 266 -12.34 -17.20 6.07
N ARG A 267 -12.15 -17.53 7.35
CA ARG A 267 -11.09 -18.43 7.80
C ARG A 267 -11.46 -19.85 7.40
N ILE A 268 -10.60 -20.48 6.61
CA ILE A 268 -10.77 -21.85 6.14
C ILE A 268 -9.61 -22.71 6.66
N ARG A 269 -9.82 -24.03 6.71
CA ARG A 269 -8.74 -24.97 7.04
C ARG A 269 -7.75 -25.07 5.86
N PRO A 270 -6.46 -25.36 6.11
CA PRO A 270 -5.54 -25.73 5.03
C PRO A 270 -6.13 -26.82 4.13
N GLY A 271 -6.03 -26.63 2.81
CA GLY A 271 -6.58 -27.56 1.82
C GLY A 271 -8.11 -27.56 1.68
N GLN A 272 -8.85 -26.69 2.37
CA GLN A 272 -10.29 -26.54 2.17
C GLN A 272 -10.57 -25.87 0.82
N GLU A 273 -11.45 -26.48 0.02
CA GLU A 273 -11.87 -25.89 -1.25
C GLU A 273 -12.90 -24.76 -1.05
N VAL A 274 -12.81 -23.74 -1.90
CA VAL A 274 -13.68 -22.56 -1.94
C VAL A 274 -14.33 -22.41 -3.32
N PRO A 275 -15.52 -21.79 -3.39
CA PRO A 275 -16.27 -21.68 -4.64
C PRO A 275 -15.74 -20.55 -5.55
N LEU A 276 -15.58 -20.86 -6.83
CA LEU A 276 -15.33 -19.95 -7.94
C LEU A 276 -16.50 -20.04 -8.94
N GLU A 277 -17.28 -18.97 -9.07
CA GLU A 277 -18.33 -18.89 -10.08
C GLU A 277 -17.73 -18.47 -11.43
N LEU A 278 -18.00 -19.19 -12.52
CA LEU A 278 -17.59 -18.78 -13.87
C LEU A 278 -18.80 -18.77 -14.81
N SER A 279 -18.78 -17.93 -15.84
CA SER A 279 -19.69 -18.08 -16.98
C SER A 279 -19.21 -19.19 -17.92
N ASP A 280 -20.10 -19.73 -18.75
CA ASP A 280 -19.73 -20.75 -19.75
C ASP A 280 -18.60 -20.26 -20.66
N ARG A 281 -18.64 -18.98 -21.05
CA ARG A 281 -17.61 -18.36 -21.88
C ARG A 281 -16.25 -18.25 -21.17
N GLU A 282 -16.24 -17.86 -19.88
CA GLU A 282 -15.01 -17.78 -19.09
C GLU A 282 -14.43 -19.18 -18.86
N ARG A 283 -15.28 -20.17 -18.62
CA ARG A 283 -14.89 -21.58 -18.48
C ARG A 283 -14.28 -22.13 -19.78
N GLU A 284 -14.93 -21.91 -20.92
CA GLU A 284 -14.42 -22.31 -22.23
C GLU A 284 -13.09 -21.62 -22.54
N LEU A 285 -12.98 -20.33 -22.24
CA LEU A 285 -11.74 -19.57 -22.41
C LEU A 285 -10.57 -20.22 -21.65
N ILE A 286 -10.79 -20.61 -20.39
CA ILE A 286 -9.78 -21.31 -19.58
C ILE A 286 -9.47 -22.68 -20.18
N LEU A 287 -10.48 -23.47 -20.52
CA LEU A 287 -10.30 -24.83 -21.06
C LEU A 287 -9.56 -24.87 -22.40
N GLU A 288 -9.75 -23.86 -23.25
CA GLU A 288 -9.18 -23.80 -24.59
C GLU A 288 -7.75 -23.23 -24.62
N HIS A 289 -7.40 -22.36 -23.67
CA HIS A 289 -6.21 -21.51 -23.80
C HIS A 289 -5.31 -21.48 -22.56
N ALA A 290 -5.79 -21.81 -21.36
CA ALA A 290 -4.92 -21.78 -20.17
C ALA A 290 -4.01 -23.02 -20.14
N PHE A 291 -2.70 -22.82 -20.16
CA PHE A 291 -1.71 -23.86 -19.85
C PHE A 291 -1.68 -24.14 -18.34
N ALA A 292 -2.77 -24.71 -17.81
CA ALA A 292 -2.89 -25.17 -16.43
C ALA A 292 -2.77 -26.70 -16.33
N ASP A 293 -2.49 -27.22 -15.13
CA ASP A 293 -2.42 -28.66 -14.86
C ASP A 293 -3.74 -29.38 -15.23
N GLU A 294 -3.67 -30.59 -15.77
CA GLU A 294 -4.86 -31.39 -16.14
C GLU A 294 -5.75 -31.71 -14.94
N ALA A 295 -5.21 -31.75 -13.72
CA ALA A 295 -6.00 -31.86 -12.49
C ALA A 295 -6.86 -30.61 -12.24
N LEU A 296 -6.37 -29.41 -12.57
CA LEU A 296 -7.11 -28.15 -12.48
C LEU A 296 -8.17 -28.06 -13.59
N LEU A 297 -7.79 -28.35 -14.83
CA LEU A 297 -8.69 -28.31 -15.98
C LEU A 297 -9.77 -29.39 -15.89
N GLY A 298 -9.46 -30.56 -15.31
CA GLY A 298 -10.41 -31.65 -15.10
C GLY A 298 -11.63 -31.23 -14.26
N ARG A 299 -11.45 -30.34 -13.28
CA ARG A 299 -12.53 -29.80 -12.44
C ARG A 299 -13.50 -28.90 -13.22
N LEU A 300 -13.01 -28.18 -14.25
CA LEU A 300 -13.81 -27.29 -15.09
C LEU A 300 -14.58 -28.03 -16.21
N ARG A 301 -14.17 -29.26 -16.54
CA ARG A 301 -14.83 -30.09 -17.57
C ARG A 301 -16.17 -30.67 -17.11
N VAL A 302 -16.44 -30.70 -15.80
CA VAL A 302 -17.73 -31.14 -15.26
C VAL A 302 -18.77 -30.06 -15.54
N ALA A 303 -19.65 -30.30 -16.53
CA ALA A 303 -20.69 -29.36 -16.90
C ALA A 303 -21.74 -29.22 -15.77
N PRO A 304 -22.06 -27.99 -15.32
CA PRO A 304 -23.18 -27.77 -14.42
C PRO A 304 -24.49 -28.19 -15.11
N ALA A 305 -25.48 -28.63 -14.34
CA ALA A 305 -26.81 -28.90 -14.88
C ALA A 305 -27.37 -27.63 -15.55
N SER A 306 -28.06 -27.77 -16.69
CA SER A 306 -28.43 -26.73 -17.67
C SER A 306 -29.10 -25.44 -17.15
N ASN A 307 -29.43 -25.34 -15.86
CA ASN A 307 -30.10 -24.20 -15.22
C ASN A 307 -29.44 -23.77 -13.88
N GLN A 308 -28.20 -24.18 -13.58
CA GLN A 308 -27.47 -23.80 -12.37
C GLN A 308 -26.31 -22.86 -12.67
N ARG A 309 -25.95 -22.00 -11.70
CA ARG A 309 -24.71 -21.23 -11.77
C ARG A 309 -23.52 -22.19 -11.79
N ALA A 310 -22.57 -21.99 -12.70
CA ALA A 310 -21.38 -22.83 -12.79
C ALA A 310 -20.41 -22.48 -11.65
N VAL A 311 -20.57 -23.16 -10.51
CA VAL A 311 -19.72 -23.00 -9.33
C VAL A 311 -18.74 -24.16 -9.25
N PHE A 312 -17.46 -23.84 -9.39
CA PHE A 312 -16.37 -24.79 -9.30
C PHE A 312 -15.66 -24.62 -7.96
N HIS A 313 -15.03 -25.69 -7.45
CA HIS A 313 -14.39 -25.67 -6.14
C HIS A 313 -12.90 -25.94 -6.29
N PHE A 314 -12.10 -25.11 -5.63
CA PHE A 314 -10.63 -25.11 -5.72
C PHE A 314 -10.04 -24.79 -4.35
N THR A 315 -8.89 -25.35 -4.01
CA THR A 315 -8.11 -24.85 -2.87
C THR A 315 -7.56 -23.44 -3.16
N LEU A 316 -7.08 -22.72 -2.14
CA LEU A 316 -6.44 -21.41 -2.39
C LEU A 316 -5.18 -21.55 -3.25
N ASP A 317 -4.39 -22.61 -3.04
CA ASP A 317 -3.21 -22.92 -3.85
C ASP A 317 -3.60 -23.19 -5.32
N ASP A 318 -4.66 -23.99 -5.55
CA ASP A 318 -5.20 -24.24 -6.89
C ASP A 318 -5.65 -22.93 -7.59
N LEU A 319 -6.24 -21.99 -6.83
CA LEU A 319 -6.68 -20.70 -7.35
C LEU A 319 -5.51 -19.76 -7.65
N ASP A 320 -4.48 -19.75 -6.81
CA ASP A 320 -3.25 -18.99 -7.04
C ASP A 320 -2.53 -19.48 -8.31
N ASP A 321 -2.43 -20.80 -8.49
CA ASP A 321 -1.85 -21.40 -9.70
C ASP A 321 -2.68 -21.06 -10.94
N LEU A 322 -4.01 -21.17 -10.86
CA LEU A 322 -4.92 -20.81 -11.96
C LEU A 322 -4.83 -19.31 -12.29
N ALA A 323 -4.72 -18.44 -11.29
CA ALA A 323 -4.52 -17.00 -11.48
C ALA A 323 -3.21 -16.72 -12.23
N GLY A 324 -2.15 -17.45 -11.91
CA GLY A 324 -0.86 -17.39 -12.61
C GLY A 324 -0.99 -17.72 -14.10
N CYS A 325 -1.66 -18.83 -14.44
CA CYS A 325 -1.92 -19.23 -15.82
C CYS A 325 -2.75 -18.17 -16.57
N VAL A 326 -3.83 -17.68 -15.94
CA VAL A 326 -4.71 -16.65 -16.52
C VAL A 326 -3.96 -15.35 -16.78
N ALA A 327 -3.12 -14.90 -15.84
CA ALA A 327 -2.31 -13.69 -16.01
C ALA A 327 -1.27 -13.84 -17.15
N ALA A 328 -0.64 -15.01 -17.26
CA ALA A 328 0.29 -15.30 -18.35
C ALA A 328 -0.40 -15.22 -19.72
N GLU A 329 -1.60 -15.78 -19.86
CA GLU A 329 -2.37 -15.70 -21.10
C GLU A 329 -2.87 -14.28 -21.40
N ALA A 330 -3.27 -13.51 -20.38
CA ALA A 330 -3.63 -12.09 -20.54
C ALA A 330 -2.47 -11.27 -21.13
N ASN A 331 -1.26 -11.50 -20.64
CA ASN A 331 -0.05 -10.79 -21.07
C ASN A 331 0.37 -11.17 -22.49
N HIS A 332 0.14 -12.41 -22.91
CA HIS A 332 0.46 -12.88 -24.26
C HIS A 332 -0.67 -12.67 -25.29
N ALA A 333 -1.86 -12.26 -24.85
CA ALA A 333 -2.99 -11.99 -25.74
C ALA A 333 -2.71 -10.78 -26.66
N LYS A 334 -2.53 -11.07 -27.96
CA LYS A 334 -2.35 -10.04 -29.00
C LYS A 334 -3.63 -9.25 -29.31
N ASP A 335 -4.79 -9.86 -29.05
CA ASP A 335 -6.11 -9.24 -29.26
C ASP A 335 -6.58 -8.50 -27.99
N LYS A 336 -6.93 -7.22 -28.13
CA LYS A 336 -7.35 -6.35 -27.02
C LYS A 336 -8.67 -6.78 -26.36
N LYS A 337 -9.58 -7.41 -27.10
CA LYS A 337 -10.85 -7.95 -26.60
C LYS A 337 -10.59 -9.23 -25.81
N LEU A 338 -9.72 -10.10 -26.32
CA LEU A 338 -9.31 -11.33 -25.63
C LEU A 338 -8.60 -11.01 -24.31
N ARG A 339 -7.68 -10.04 -24.31
CA ARG A 339 -7.01 -9.57 -23.08
C ARG A 339 -8.01 -9.10 -22.02
N LYS A 340 -9.03 -8.32 -22.42
CA LYS A 340 -10.11 -7.91 -21.50
C LYS A 340 -10.98 -9.06 -21.00
N GLU A 341 -11.09 -10.17 -21.73
CA GLU A 341 -11.75 -11.38 -21.23
C GLU A 341 -10.89 -12.04 -20.15
N TRP A 342 -9.58 -12.16 -20.36
CA TRP A 342 -8.66 -12.67 -19.33
C TRP A 342 -8.56 -11.79 -18.09
N ASP A 343 -8.47 -10.47 -18.25
CA ASP A 343 -8.42 -9.52 -17.11
C ASP A 343 -9.66 -9.68 -16.21
N ARG A 344 -10.81 -9.99 -16.79
CA ARG A 344 -12.06 -10.23 -16.04
C ARG A 344 -12.02 -11.54 -15.26
N VAL A 345 -11.50 -12.61 -15.86
CA VAL A 345 -11.29 -13.89 -15.17
C VAL A 345 -10.29 -13.72 -14.03
N PHE A 346 -9.17 -13.03 -14.29
CA PHE A 346 -8.15 -12.75 -13.29
C PHE A 346 -8.70 -11.99 -12.10
N ALA A 347 -9.42 -10.89 -12.35
CA ALA A 347 -10.05 -10.09 -11.29
C ALA A 347 -11.02 -10.93 -10.44
N ARG A 348 -11.78 -11.84 -11.08
CA ARG A 348 -12.71 -12.71 -10.37
C ARG A 348 -12.01 -13.72 -9.47
N ILE A 349 -10.93 -14.33 -9.94
CA ILE A 349 -10.13 -15.24 -9.10
C ILE A 349 -9.52 -14.46 -7.93
N GLY A 350 -9.00 -13.25 -8.20
CA GLY A 350 -8.52 -12.32 -7.18
C GLY A 350 -9.57 -12.00 -6.12
N ASP A 351 -10.81 -11.71 -6.53
CA ASP A 351 -11.93 -11.45 -5.59
C ASP A 351 -12.20 -12.64 -4.66
N VAL A 352 -12.04 -13.87 -5.14
CA VAL A 352 -12.19 -15.08 -4.33
C VAL A 352 -11.01 -15.22 -3.37
N LEU A 353 -9.78 -15.15 -3.86
CA LEU A 353 -8.56 -15.20 -3.03
C LEU A 353 -8.58 -14.15 -1.92
N ASP A 354 -9.03 -12.93 -2.22
CA ASP A 354 -9.15 -11.84 -1.24
C ASP A 354 -10.28 -12.05 -0.22
N SER A 355 -11.21 -12.96 -0.47
CA SER A 355 -12.35 -13.25 0.41
C SER A 355 -12.07 -14.36 1.44
N TYR A 356 -10.97 -15.11 1.29
CA TYR A 356 -10.63 -16.26 2.14
C TYR A 356 -9.21 -16.15 2.71
N VAL A 357 -8.96 -16.83 3.83
CA VAL A 357 -7.60 -16.98 4.40
C VAL A 357 -7.48 -18.35 5.05
N ALA A 358 -6.42 -19.09 4.71
CA ALA A 358 -6.11 -20.36 5.39
C ALA A 358 -5.58 -20.08 6.80
N LEU A 359 -6.02 -20.88 7.77
CA LEU A 359 -5.43 -20.88 9.12
C LEU A 359 -4.05 -21.56 9.08
N ASP A 360 -3.08 -21.00 9.79
CA ASP A 360 -1.82 -21.70 10.03
C ASP A 360 -2.06 -22.90 10.98
N ASP A 361 -1.48 -24.06 10.65
CA ASP A 361 -1.54 -25.30 11.46
C ASP A 361 -0.82 -25.19 12.81
#